data_AF-A0A377K4C2-F1
#
_entry.id   AF-A0A377K4C2-F1
#
_cell.length_a   1.000
_cell.length_b   1.000
_cell.length_c   1.000
_cell.angle_alpha   90.00
_cell.angle_beta   90.00
_cell.angle_gamma   90.00
#
_symmetry.space_group_name_H-M   'P 1'
#
loop_
_entity.id
_entity.type
_entity.pdbx_description
1 polymer ?
#
loop_
_entity_poly.entity_id
_entity_poly.type
_entity_poly.pdbx_seq_one_letter_code
_entity_poly.pdbx_strand_id
1 'polypeptide(L)' 'MRDGAIIKRLPGAAEATLPLQSSGGAGERWWFLNGEPLTERGRNVTLHLTDKGDYQLLVMDDVGQIATVKFVMQ' A
#
# COMPACT_ATOMS: atom_id res chain seq x y z
N MET A 1 6.03 -5.48 3.49
CA MET A 1 6.59 -4.12 3.63
C MET A 1 6.75 -3.81 5.12
N ARG A 2 7.69 -2.95 5.52
CA ARG A 2 7.87 -2.54 6.93
C ARG A 2 7.69 -1.03 7.08
N ASP A 3 7.31 -0.58 8.26
CA ASP A 3 7.29 0.85 8.60
C ASP A 3 8.67 1.50 8.39
N GLY A 4 8.64 2.73 7.88
CA GLY A 4 9.82 3.50 7.52
C GLY A 4 10.56 3.00 6.28
N ALA A 5 9.95 2.13 5.47
CA ALA A 5 10.56 1.71 4.20
C ALA A 5 10.79 2.91 3.27
N ILE A 6 11.89 2.86 2.51
CA ILE A 6 12.18 3.81 1.45
C ILE A 6 11.98 3.10 0.12
N ILE A 7 11.12 3.64 -0.73
CA ILE A 7 10.82 3.15 -2.06
C ILE A 7 11.47 4.07 -3.09
N LYS A 8 12.02 3.48 -4.15
CA LYS A 8 12.62 4.18 -5.28
C LYS A 8 12.08 3.63 -6.57
N ARG A 9 11.94 4.50 -7.58
CA ARG A 9 11.69 4.06 -8.95
C ARG A 9 12.89 3.31 -9.49
N LEU A 10 12.64 2.40 -10.43
CA LEU A 10 13.70 1.88 -11.28
C LEU A 10 14.28 3.02 -12.14
N PRO A 11 15.58 2.99 -12.47
CA PRO A 11 16.18 4.00 -13.35
C PRO A 11 15.42 4.10 -14.67
N GLY A 12 14.99 5.31 -15.04
CA GLY A 12 14.22 5.57 -16.26
C GLY A 12 12.72 5.25 -16.18
N ALA A 13 12.22 4.70 -15.07
CA ALA A 13 10.79 4.49 -14.88
C ALA A 13 10.07 5.76 -14.42
N ALA A 14 8.84 5.97 -14.91
CA ALA A 14 8.00 7.11 -14.54
C ALA A 14 7.39 6.95 -13.13
N GLU A 15 7.22 5.71 -12.65
CA GLU A 15 6.57 5.37 -11.39
C GLU A 15 7.29 4.20 -10.70
N ALA A 16 7.00 4.00 -9.41
CA ALA A 16 7.33 2.77 -8.70
C ALA A 16 6.10 1.87 -8.67
N THR A 17 6.29 0.61 -9.06
CA THR A 17 5.28 -0.45 -8.98
C THR A 17 5.54 -1.30 -7.75
N LEU A 18 4.57 -1.36 -6.84
CA LEU A 18 4.68 -2.06 -5.56
C LEU A 18 3.61 -3.15 -5.46
N PRO A 19 3.95 -4.42 -5.72
CA PRO A 19 3.06 -5.53 -5.39
C PRO A 19 3.05 -5.71 -3.87
N LEU A 20 1.85 -5.72 -3.29
CA LEU A 20 1.64 -5.84 -1.85
C LEU A 20 0.70 -6.98 -1.56
N GLN A 21 0.94 -7.65 -0.43
CA GLN A 21 0.10 -8.70 0.08
C GLN A 21 -0.14 -8.45 1.57
N SER A 22 -1.40 -8.58 1.99
CA SER A 22 -1.77 -8.64 3.40
C SER A 22 -1.64 -10.07 3.94
N SER A 23 -1.11 -10.21 5.15
CA SER A 23 -1.03 -11.47 5.88
C SER A 23 -1.98 -11.48 7.07
N GLY A 24 -2.53 -12.64 7.40
CA GLY A 24 -3.59 -12.75 8.42
C GLY A 24 -4.94 -12.22 7.94
N GLY A 25 -5.98 -12.36 8.77
CA GLY A 25 -7.36 -11.98 8.44
C GLY A 25 -8.07 -12.93 7.47
N ALA A 26 -9.36 -13.16 7.71
CA ALA A 26 -10.24 -13.85 6.77
C ALA A 26 -10.82 -12.85 5.75
N GLY A 27 -11.65 -13.32 4.82
CA GLY A 27 -12.50 -12.43 4.01
C GLY A 27 -11.81 -11.46 3.05
N GLU A 28 -12.58 -10.44 2.66
CA GLU A 28 -12.16 -9.36 1.76
C GLU A 28 -11.23 -8.38 2.48
N ARG A 29 -10.43 -7.60 1.73
CA ARG A 29 -9.71 -6.45 2.30
C ARG A 29 -9.97 -5.18 1.53
N TRP A 30 -10.05 -4.09 2.27
CA TRP A 30 -10.11 -2.74 1.76
C TRP A 30 -8.79 -2.04 2.04
N TRP A 31 -8.24 -1.44 1.00
CA TRP A 31 -6.97 -0.73 1.06
C TRP A 31 -7.22 0.77 0.95
N PHE A 32 -6.46 1.55 1.71
CA PHE A 32 -6.52 3.00 1.68
C PHE A 32 -5.11 3.56 1.55
N LEU A 33 -4.88 4.40 0.55
CA LEU A 33 -3.62 5.11 0.36
C LEU A 33 -3.82 6.57 0.75
N ASN A 34 -3.09 7.03 1.77
CA ASN A 34 -3.21 8.39 2.30
C ASN A 34 -4.65 8.78 2.70
N GLY A 35 -5.44 7.81 3.16
CA GLY A 35 -6.84 8.00 3.55
C GLY A 35 -7.85 7.79 2.42
N GLU A 36 -7.40 7.74 1.16
CA GLU A 36 -8.27 7.51 0.01
C GLU A 36 -8.44 6.01 -0.28
N PRO A 37 -9.68 5.50 -0.45
CA PRO A 37 -9.91 4.10 -0.74
C PRO A 37 -9.42 3.72 -2.13
N LEU A 38 -8.78 2.55 -2.23
CA LEU A 38 -8.41 1.97 -3.52
C LEU A 38 -9.60 1.21 -4.13
N THR A 39 -9.63 1.18 -5.45
CA THR A 39 -10.63 0.41 -6.22
C THR A 39 -10.36 -1.10 -6.12
N GLU A 40 -9.09 -1.50 -6.14
CA GLU A 40 -8.66 -2.87 -5.92
C GLU A 40 -8.91 -3.32 -4.48
N ARG A 41 -9.35 -4.58 -4.34
CA ARG A 41 -9.68 -5.20 -3.07
C ARG A 41 -9.10 -6.60 -2.99
N GLY A 42 -9.11 -7.16 -1.77
CA GLY A 42 -8.65 -8.51 -1.51
C GLY A 42 -7.21 -8.56 -1.02
N ARG A 43 -6.64 -9.77 -1.02
CA ARG A 43 -5.35 -10.06 -0.36
C ARG A 43 -4.18 -9.29 -0.94
N ASN A 44 -4.23 -9.04 -2.23
CA ASN A 44 -3.14 -8.48 -2.99
C ASN A 44 -3.60 -7.20 -3.68
N VAL A 45 -2.71 -6.21 -3.75
CA VAL A 45 -2.92 -4.96 -4.48
C VAL A 45 -1.60 -4.57 -5.13
N THR A 46 -1.66 -3.89 -6.28
CA THR A 46 -0.47 -3.28 -6.88
C THR A 46 -0.59 -1.76 -6.83
N LEU A 47 0.34 -1.10 -6.15
CA LEU A 47 0.37 0.38 -6.14
C LEU A 47 1.29 0.90 -7.24
N HIS A 48 0.85 1.99 -7.85
CA HIS A 48 1.58 2.76 -8.84
C HIS A 48 1.81 4.16 -8.27
N LEU A 49 3.06 4.47 -7.88
CA LEU A 49 3.41 5.72 -7.20
C LEU A 49 4.27 6.61 -8.10
N THR A 50 3.77 7.79 -8.42
CA THR A 50 4.46 8.78 -9.27
C THR A 50 5.17 9.85 -8.46
N ASP A 51 4.54 10.27 -7.37
CA ASP A 51 4.96 11.42 -6.58
C ASP A 51 5.92 11.01 -5.46
N LYS A 52 6.84 11.91 -5.12
CA LYS A 52 7.75 11.72 -3.99
C LYS A 52 7.08 12.19 -2.70
N GLY A 53 7.51 11.65 -1.57
CA GLY A 53 7.07 12.09 -0.25
C GLY A 53 6.65 10.96 0.67
N ASP A 54 5.99 11.33 1.76
CA ASP A 54 5.50 10.39 2.76
C ASP A 54 4.17 9.76 2.31
N TYR A 55 4.08 8.45 2.51
CA TYR A 55 2.90 7.66 2.22
C TYR A 55 2.48 6.86 3.45
N GLN A 56 1.16 6.73 3.60
CA GLN A 56 0.52 5.83 4.55
C GLN A 56 -0.37 4.86 3.77
N LEU A 57 -0.17 3.57 4.00
CA LEU A 57 -1.05 2.53 3.50
C LEU A 57 -1.74 1.85 4.67
N LEU A 58 -3.06 1.79 4.60
CA LEU A 58 -3.91 1.11 5.55
C LEU A 58 -4.60 -0.05 4.85
N VAL A 59 -4.70 -1.18 5.55
CA VAL A 59 -5.53 -2.32 5.15
C VAL A 59 -6.51 -2.64 6.26
N MET A 60 -7.77 -2.84 5.90
CA MET A 60 -8.85 -3.24 6.79
C MET A 60 -9.49 -4.53 6.28
N ASP A 61 -9.81 -5.45 7.20
CA ASP A 61 -10.54 -6.69 6.87
C ASP A 61 -12.04 -6.61 7.18
N ASP A 62 -12.75 -7.70 6.96
CA ASP A 62 -14.21 -7.83 7.07
C ASP A 62 -14.76 -7.73 8.49
N VAL A 63 -13.91 -7.92 9.50
CA VAL A 63 -14.25 -7.76 10.93
C VAL A 63 -13.78 -6.42 11.49
N GLY A 64 -13.22 -5.54 10.65
CA GLY A 64 -12.77 -4.21 11.02
C GLY A 64 -11.39 -4.16 11.67
N GLN A 65 -10.60 -5.25 11.60
CA GLN A 65 -9.20 -5.21 12.00
C GLN A 65 -8.41 -4.37 11.02
N ILE A 66 -7.53 -3.51 11.54
CA ILE A 66 -6.73 -2.58 10.76
C ILE A 66 -5.24 -2.85 10.97
N ALA A 67 -4.49 -2.84 9.87
CA ALA A 67 -3.03 -2.71 9.88
C ALA A 67 -2.62 -1.49 9.05
N THR A 68 -1.53 -0.84 9.44
CA THR A 68 -1.05 0.39 8.78
C THR A 68 0.45 0.34 8.65
N VAL A 69 0.97 0.80 7.51
CA VAL A 69 2.40 0.99 7.29
C VAL A 69 2.66 2.39 6.74
N LYS A 70 3.73 3.02 7.22
CA LYS A 70 4.24 4.30 6.69
C LYS A 70 5.53 4.10 5.93
N PHE A 71 5.70 4.76 4.80
CA PHE A 71 6.90 4.67 3.97
C PHE A 71 7.13 5.95 3.18
N VAL A 72 8.33 6.09 2.62
CA VAL A 72 8.74 7.28 1.86
C VAL A 72 9.06 6.89 0.42
N MET A 73 8.57 7.67 -0.54
CA MET A 73 8.88 7.56 -1.96
C MET A 73 9.94 8.60 -2.35
N GLN A 74 11.02 8.16 -3.00
CA GLN A 74 12.17 8.99 -3.40
C GLN A 74 12.42 9.03 -4.91
#